data_AF-A0A732CZW1-F1
#
_entry.id   AF-A0A732CZW1-F1
#
_cell.length_a   1.000
_cell.length_b   1.000
_cell.length_c   1.000
_cell.angle_alpha   90.00
_cell.angle_beta   90.00
_cell.angle_gamma   90.00
#
_symmetry.space_group_name_H-M   'P 1'
#
loop_
_entity.id
_entity.type
_entity.pdbx_description
1 polymer ?
#
loop_
_entity_poly.entity_id
_entity_poly.type
_entity_poly.pdbx_seq_one_letter_code
_entity_poly.pdbx_strand_id
1 'polypeptide(L)'
;MSDTDNSRKSRTEKTIKQKIASAQMRLNRLKSKEKSLTKSAETRLKIILGAEVAKAFGCKVEDVDKEFVLGILIHFQNVGAEDKARLKLRGKRFLEDMVGRQE
;
A
#
# COMPACT_ATOMS: atom_id res chain seq x y z
N MET A 1 56.32 -11.89 37.87
CA MET A 1 55.24 -12.90 38.00
C MET A 1 54.06 -12.37 37.21
N SER A 2 54.06 -12.67 35.91
CA SER A 2 53.25 -13.71 35.22
C SER A 2 51.88 -13.14 34.79
N ASP A 3 51.75 -12.74 33.53
CA ASP A 3 51.11 -13.52 32.43
C ASP A 3 49.60 -13.69 32.71
N THR A 4 48.59 -13.22 31.96
CA THR A 4 48.37 -13.05 30.51
C THR A 4 47.05 -12.26 30.39
N ASP A 5 47.03 -11.08 29.79
CA ASP A 5 46.75 -10.83 28.37
C ASP A 5 45.41 -11.43 27.84
N ASN A 6 44.36 -10.61 27.94
CA ASN A 6 43.45 -10.29 26.84
C ASN A 6 42.78 -11.47 26.07
N SER A 7 41.89 -12.22 26.74
CA SER A 7 41.05 -13.24 26.08
C SER A 7 39.82 -12.70 25.33
N ARG A 8 39.80 -11.41 24.94
CA ARG A 8 38.80 -10.92 23.98
C ARG A 8 39.19 -11.43 22.60
N LYS A 9 38.67 -12.62 22.23
CA LYS A 9 38.76 -13.19 20.87
C LYS A 9 38.72 -12.06 19.84
N SER A 10 39.84 -11.84 19.15
CA SER A 10 39.92 -10.85 18.09
C SER A 10 38.83 -11.19 17.08
N ARG A 11 37.93 -10.25 16.84
CA ARG A 11 36.78 -10.44 15.97
C ARG A 11 37.34 -10.64 14.57
N THR A 12 37.49 -11.88 14.11
CA THR A 12 38.11 -12.20 12.82
C THR A 12 37.43 -11.38 11.74
N GLU A 13 38.20 -10.54 11.06
CA GLU A 13 37.63 -9.60 10.11
C GLU A 13 37.00 -10.38 8.97
N LYS A 14 35.73 -10.09 8.65
CA LYS A 14 35.02 -10.80 7.60
C LYS A 14 35.78 -10.66 6.28
N THR A 15 35.97 -11.77 5.57
CA THR A 15 36.54 -11.73 4.22
C THR A 15 35.63 -10.93 3.28
N ILE A 16 36.19 -10.37 2.21
CA ILE A 16 35.42 -9.58 1.22
C ILE A 16 34.22 -10.38 0.70
N LYS A 17 34.40 -11.69 0.43
CA LYS A 17 33.32 -12.60 0.00
C LYS A 17 32.19 -12.68 1.03
N GLN A 18 32.52 -12.78 2.33
CA GLN A 18 31.52 -12.80 3.41
C GLN A 18 30.80 -11.44 3.55
N LYS A 19 31.52 -10.33 3.37
CA LYS A 19 30.92 -8.98 3.35
C LYS A 19 29.93 -8.83 2.20
N ILE A 20 30.28 -9.30 0.99
CA ILE A 20 29.40 -9.32 -0.19
C ILE A 20 28.16 -10.20 0.05
N ALA A 21 28.34 -11.42 0.54
CA ALA A 21 27.22 -12.32 0.85
C ALA A 21 26.28 -11.71 1.89
N SER A 22 26.83 -11.07 2.93
CA SER A 22 26.04 -10.37 3.96
C SER A 22 25.25 -9.19 3.39
N ALA A 23 25.84 -8.43 2.47
CA ALA A 23 25.17 -7.33 1.78
C ALA A 23 24.04 -7.84 0.88
N GLN A 24 24.29 -8.91 0.11
CA GLN A 24 23.29 -9.55 -0.75
C GLN A 24 22.10 -10.09 0.04
N MET A 25 22.34 -10.75 1.18
CA MET A 25 21.29 -11.21 2.08
C MET A 25 20.44 -10.06 2.62
N ARG A 26 21.10 -8.97 3.04
CA ARG A 26 20.40 -7.76 3.52
C ARG A 26 19.56 -7.14 2.41
N LEU A 27 20.09 -7.04 1.20
CA LEU A 27 19.37 -6.52 0.03
C LEU A 27 18.13 -7.37 -0.28
N ASN A 28 18.26 -8.68 -0.32
CA ASN A 28 17.14 -9.58 -0.58
C ASN A 28 16.05 -9.45 0.50
N ARG A 29 16.44 -9.33 1.78
CA ARG A 29 15.49 -9.09 2.87
C ARG A 29 14.75 -7.76 2.70
N LEU A 30 15.45 -6.70 2.31
CA LEU A 30 14.85 -5.39 2.08
C LEU A 30 13.86 -5.43 0.90
N LYS A 31 14.24 -6.06 -0.23
CA LYS A 31 13.34 -6.25 -1.39
C LYS A 31 12.09 -7.04 -1.02
N SER A 32 12.23 -8.12 -0.26
CA SER A 32 11.07 -8.90 0.22
C SER A 32 10.18 -8.08 1.14
N LYS A 33 10.77 -7.28 2.04
CA LYS A 33 10.03 -6.38 2.92
C LYS A 33 9.27 -5.32 2.14
N GLU A 34 9.93 -4.67 1.19
CA GLU A 34 9.32 -3.69 0.29
C GLU A 34 8.11 -4.30 -0.43
N LYS A 35 8.28 -5.45 -1.08
CA LYS A 35 7.18 -6.16 -1.75
C LYS A 35 6.00 -6.45 -0.81
N SER A 36 6.27 -6.82 0.44
CA SER A 36 5.22 -7.07 1.43
C SER A 36 4.48 -5.80 1.85
N LEU A 37 5.20 -4.68 2.00
CA LEU A 37 4.62 -3.39 2.35
C LEU A 37 3.78 -2.84 1.19
N THR A 38 4.26 -2.95 -0.05
CA THR A 38 3.51 -2.54 -1.24
C THR A 38 2.19 -3.30 -1.35
N LYS A 39 2.21 -4.63 -1.19
CA LYS A 39 0.98 -5.44 -1.20
C LYS A 39 0.01 -5.04 -0.08
N SER A 40 0.53 -4.77 1.12
CA SER A 40 -0.30 -4.34 2.25
C SER A 40 -0.96 -2.99 1.99
N ALA A 41 -0.20 -2.02 1.46
CA ALA A 41 -0.73 -0.71 1.08
C ALA A 41 -1.79 -0.82 -0.02
N GLU A 42 -1.55 -1.63 -1.06
CA GLU A 42 -2.50 -1.88 -2.14
C GLU A 42 -3.80 -2.51 -1.61
N THR A 43 -3.71 -3.53 -0.74
CA THR A 43 -4.87 -4.13 -0.09
C THR A 43 -5.65 -3.11 0.74
N ARG A 44 -4.96 -2.24 1.50
CA ARG A 44 -5.62 -1.19 2.29
C ARG A 44 -6.38 -0.21 1.39
N LEU A 45 -5.80 0.20 0.26
CA LEU A 45 -6.47 1.08 -0.71
C LEU A 45 -7.72 0.43 -1.31
N LYS A 46 -7.66 -0.87 -1.65
CA LYS A 46 -8.83 -1.62 -2.13
C LYS A 46 -9.96 -1.67 -1.10
N ILE A 47 -9.61 -1.86 0.18
CA ILE A 47 -10.59 -1.87 1.28
C ILE A 47 -11.25 -0.50 1.44
N ILE A 48 -10.46 0.57 1.44
CA ILE A 48 -10.96 1.95 1.56
C ILE A 48 -11.91 2.25 0.40
N LEU A 49 -11.50 1.96 -0.83
CA LEU A 49 -12.34 2.18 -2.01
C LEU A 49 -13.65 1.40 -1.94
N GLY A 50 -13.61 0.12 -1.53
CA GLY A 50 -14.82 -0.68 -1.35
C GLY A 50 -15.77 -0.07 -0.32
N ALA A 51 -15.23 0.46 0.79
CA ALA A 51 -16.02 1.15 1.80
C ALA A 51 -16.60 2.49 1.30
N GLU A 52 -15.85 3.25 0.50
CA GLU A 52 -16.32 4.49 -0.12
C GLU A 52 -17.48 4.23 -1.08
N VAL A 53 -17.38 3.19 -1.92
CA VAL A 53 -18.46 2.78 -2.81
C VAL A 53 -19.70 2.41 -2.01
N ALA A 54 -19.59 1.54 -1.01
CA ALA A 54 -20.74 1.14 -0.19
C ALA A 54 -21.44 2.34 0.47
N LYS A 55 -20.67 3.29 1.00
CA LYS A 55 -21.20 4.53 1.57
C LYS A 55 -21.89 5.41 0.54
N ALA A 56 -21.37 5.52 -0.68
CA ALA A 56 -22.02 6.25 -1.77
C ALA A 56 -23.40 5.69 -2.14
N PHE A 57 -23.56 4.37 -2.03
CA PHE A 57 -24.84 3.69 -2.25
C PHE A 57 -25.71 3.58 -0.99
N GLY A 58 -25.22 4.02 0.18
CA GLY A 58 -25.95 3.91 1.45
C GLY A 58 -26.22 2.47 1.88
N CYS A 59 -25.40 1.51 1.44
CA CYS A 59 -25.55 0.08 1.72
C CYS A 59 -24.31 -0.50 2.42
N LYS A 60 -24.39 -1.77 2.82
CA LYS A 60 -23.20 -2.48 3.30
C LYS A 60 -22.34 -2.90 2.11
N VAL A 61 -21.05 -3.15 2.35
CA VAL A 61 -20.09 -3.58 1.32
C VAL A 61 -20.53 -4.90 0.65
N GLU A 62 -21.16 -5.79 1.40
CA GLU A 62 -21.69 -7.07 0.89
C GLU A 62 -22.88 -6.91 -0.07
N ASP A 63 -23.62 -5.80 0.04
CA ASP A 63 -24.82 -5.50 -0.74
C ASP A 63 -24.53 -4.60 -1.96
N VAL A 64 -23.27 -4.25 -2.21
CA VAL A 64 -22.88 -3.47 -3.40
C VAL A 64 -23.04 -4.34 -4.65
N ASP A 65 -23.91 -3.92 -5.56
CA ASP A 65 -24.06 -4.50 -6.89
C ASP A 65 -22.80 -4.22 -7.73
N LYS A 66 -21.96 -5.25 -7.86
CA LYS A 66 -20.64 -5.14 -8.50
C LYS A 66 -20.78 -4.98 -10.00
N GLU A 67 -21.71 -5.70 -10.60
CA GLU A 67 -22.02 -5.71 -12.02
C GLU A 67 -22.47 -4.32 -12.45
N PHE A 68 -23.37 -3.69 -11.68
CA PHE A 68 -23.82 -2.32 -11.94
C PHE A 68 -22.67 -1.31 -11.84
N VAL A 69 -21.88 -1.34 -10.75
CA VAL A 69 -20.77 -0.40 -10.57
C VAL A 69 -19.75 -0.51 -11.71
N LEU A 70 -19.36 -1.74 -12.08
CA LEU A 70 -18.42 -1.96 -13.17
C LEU A 70 -19.01 -1.54 -14.52
N GLY A 71 -20.29 -1.83 -14.77
CA GLY A 71 -20.99 -1.40 -15.99
C GLY A 71 -20.99 0.12 -16.18
N ILE A 72 -21.25 0.86 -15.11
CA ILE A 72 -21.17 2.34 -15.11
C ILE A 72 -19.74 2.82 -15.40
N LEU A 73 -18.73 2.23 -14.77
CA LEU A 73 -17.32 2.62 -14.99
C LEU A 73 -16.86 2.37 -16.43
N ILE A 74 -17.29 1.26 -17.04
CA ILE A 74 -17.01 0.95 -18.45
C ILE A 74 -17.72 1.95 -19.36
N HIS A 75 -19.00 2.26 -19.09
CA HIS A 75 -19.75 3.26 -19.86
C HIS A 75 -19.05 4.63 -19.88
N PHE A 76 -18.47 5.05 -18.74
CA PHE A 76 -17.75 6.32 -18.63
C PHE A 76 -16.42 6.39 -19.38
N GLN A 77 -15.88 5.28 -19.90
CA GLN A 77 -14.67 5.34 -20.73
C GLN A 77 -14.90 6.19 -21.99
N ASN A 78 -16.11 6.14 -22.55
CA ASN A 78 -16.51 6.83 -23.78
C ASN A 78 -17.06 8.24 -23.56
N VAL A 79 -17.07 8.72 -22.31
CA VAL A 79 -17.61 10.03 -21.95
C VAL A 79 -16.55 11.12 -22.15
N GLY A 80 -16.99 12.29 -22.60
CA GLY A 80 -16.15 13.46 -22.89
C GLY A 80 -15.38 13.97 -21.66
N ALA A 81 -14.29 14.70 -21.91
CA ALA A 81 -13.42 15.19 -20.85
C ALA A 81 -14.14 16.15 -19.87
N GLU A 82 -15.06 16.97 -20.38
CA GLU A 82 -15.82 17.91 -19.56
C GLU A 82 -16.74 17.19 -18.58
N ASP A 83 -17.50 16.21 -19.06
CA ASP A 83 -18.40 15.39 -18.25
C ASP A 83 -17.62 14.60 -17.19
N LYS A 84 -16.46 14.05 -17.55
CA LYS A 84 -15.52 13.41 -16.60
C LYS A 84 -15.08 14.39 -15.51
N ALA A 85 -14.77 15.64 -15.87
CA ALA A 85 -14.40 16.67 -14.90
C ALA A 85 -15.56 17.02 -13.95
N ARG A 86 -16.79 17.14 -14.46
CA ARG A 86 -17.98 17.39 -13.63
C ARG A 86 -18.25 16.25 -12.66
N LEU A 87 -18.12 15.00 -13.10
CA LEU A 87 -18.27 13.82 -12.23
C LEU A 87 -17.18 13.75 -11.17
N LYS A 88 -15.93 14.04 -11.52
CA LYS A 88 -14.83 14.12 -10.56
C LYS A 88 -15.09 15.19 -9.50
N LEU A 89 -15.62 16.35 -9.89
CA LEU A 89 -15.99 17.41 -8.94
C LEU A 89 -17.10 16.96 -7.98
N ARG A 90 -18.14 16.27 -8.50
CA ARG A 90 -19.20 15.68 -7.67
C ARG A 90 -18.65 14.66 -6.67
N GLY A 91 -17.77 13.76 -7.13
CA GLY A 91 -17.12 12.77 -6.26
C GLY A 91 -16.27 13.41 -5.17
N LYS A 92 -15.52 14.48 -5.50
CA LYS A 92 -14.73 15.25 -4.52
C LYS A 92 -15.60 15.84 -3.42
N ARG A 93 -16.72 16.48 -3.78
CA ARG A 93 -17.67 17.04 -2.81
C ARG A 93 -18.27 15.97 -1.91
N PHE A 94 -18.66 14.84 -2.49
CA PHE A 94 -19.19 13.70 -1.71
C PHE A 94 -18.18 13.21 -0.66
N LEU A 95 -16.89 13.08 -1.03
CA LEU A 95 -15.84 12.68 -0.09
C LEU A 95 -15.60 13.74 1.00
N GLU A 96 -15.59 15.02 0.65
CA GLU A 96 -15.47 16.13 1.61
C GLU A 96 -16.64 16.13 2.61
N ASP A 97 -17.87 15.97 2.12
CA ASP A 97 -19.09 15.89 2.93
C ASP A 97 -19.09 14.66 3.86
N MET A 98 -18.43 13.56 3.47
CA MET A 98 -18.26 12.39 4.33
C MET A 98 -17.25 12.63 5.45
N VAL A 99 -16.17 13.35 5.17
CA VAL A 99 -15.14 13.69 6.17
C VAL A 99 -15.72 14.64 7.21
N GLY A 100 -16.49 15.65 6.79
CA GLY A 100 -17.11 16.62 7.71
C GLY A 100 -18.21 16.05 8.63
N ARG A 101 -18.71 14.83 8.38
CA ARG A 101 -19.66 14.13 9.27
C ARG A 101 -19.00 13.26 10.34
N GLN A 102 -17.68 13.13 10.30
CA GLN A 102 -16.91 12.35 11.28
C GLN A 102 -16.32 13.20 12.41
N GLU A 103 -16.62 14.50 12.45
CA GLU A 103 -16.37 15.42 13.57
C GLU A 103 -17.59 15.56 14.48
#